data_AF-A0A5M4DB11-F1
#
_entry.id   AF-A0A5M4DB11-F1
#
_cell.length_a   1.000
_cell.length_b   1.000
_cell.length_c   1.000
_cell.angle_alpha   90.00
_cell.angle_beta   90.00
_cell.angle_gamma   90.00
#
_symmetry.space_group_name_H-M   'P 1'
#
loop_
_entity.id
_entity.type
_entity.pdbx_description
1 polymer ?
#
loop_
_entity_poly.entity_id
_entity_poly.type
_entity_poly.pdbx_seq_one_letter_code
_entity_poly.pdbx_strand_id
1 'polypeptide(L)'
;IAFSAGKVEPMPLFALAGSTGAVTLWQWNSHWQRAFETAQAGVIGDRTPDNIADMYPYEGEILYYPARAAGNENARESRSEPAEAMIAARNSGLKLHPDARLVGRGSWSGGKWRVHFVRPLVTPGDPGPIFSNSRTTFAVSLWDGGQGDRGASRAVSTPILLYADVPMAANTLRVAANWPQDATAASETRATRGN
;
A
#
# COMPACT_ATOMS: atom_id res chain seq x y z
N ILE A 1 3.80 4.77 4.98
CA ILE A 1 3.55 4.81 6.44
C ILE A 1 3.39 3.37 6.91
N ALA A 2 4.19 2.94 7.89
CA ALA A 2 4.11 1.61 8.46
C ALA A 2 3.37 1.66 9.80
N PHE A 3 2.49 0.70 10.04
CA PHE A 3 1.77 0.49 11.30
C PHE A 3 2.03 -0.92 11.83
N SER A 4 2.13 -1.06 13.15
CA SER A 4 2.18 -2.38 13.79
C SER A 4 0.82 -3.06 13.61
N ALA A 5 0.79 -4.29 13.08
CA ALA A 5 -0.43 -5.10 13.10
C ALA A 5 -0.61 -5.69 14.51
N GLY A 6 -1.79 -5.53 15.12
CA GLY A 6 -2.12 -6.13 16.42
C GLY A 6 -1.60 -5.37 17.67
N LYS A 7 -1.34 -6.11 18.76
CA LYS A 7 -0.91 -5.56 20.07
C LYS A 7 0.45 -4.89 19.93
N VAL A 8 0.57 -3.72 20.57
CA VAL A 8 1.73 -2.81 20.55
C VAL A 8 3.03 -3.56 20.89
N GLU A 9 3.76 -4.01 19.87
CA GLU A 9 5.15 -4.45 19.99
C GLU A 9 6.09 -3.39 19.37
N PRO A 10 7.36 -3.30 19.81
CA PRO A 10 8.34 -2.44 19.18
C PRO A 10 8.53 -2.87 17.72
N MET A 11 8.23 -1.98 16.77
CA MET A 11 8.43 -2.26 15.35
C MET A 11 9.92 -2.16 15.00
N PRO A 12 10.60 -3.24 14.58
CA PRO A 12 11.96 -3.13 14.03
C PRO A 12 11.86 -2.62 12.59
N LEU A 13 12.19 -1.34 12.40
CA LEU A 13 11.89 -0.62 11.17
C LEU A 13 12.86 -0.91 10.02
N PHE A 14 14.07 -1.39 10.30
CA PHE A 14 15.08 -1.66 9.27
C PHE A 14 14.71 -2.82 8.33
N ALA A 15 13.77 -3.69 8.75
CA ALA A 15 13.42 -4.90 7.99
C ALA A 15 12.03 -4.83 7.31
N LEU A 16 11.22 -3.78 7.52
CA LEU A 16 9.79 -3.74 7.11
C LEU A 16 8.95 -4.94 7.57
N ALA A 17 9.48 -5.81 8.43
CA ALA A 17 8.84 -6.91 9.11
C ALA A 17 9.82 -7.41 10.17
N GLY A 18 9.41 -7.45 11.44
CA GLY A 18 10.19 -8.10 12.49
C GLY A 18 9.97 -9.62 12.47
N SER A 19 10.82 -10.35 13.20
CA SER A 19 10.64 -11.79 13.40
C SER A 19 9.36 -12.16 14.18
N THR A 20 8.67 -11.18 14.81
CA THR A 20 7.55 -11.42 15.74
C THR A 20 6.20 -10.86 15.30
N GLY A 21 6.11 -10.04 14.24
CA GLY A 21 4.82 -9.42 13.88
C GLY A 21 4.71 -8.94 12.43
N ALA A 22 3.49 -8.99 11.91
CA ALA A 22 3.15 -8.38 10.63
C ALA A 22 3.09 -6.85 10.77
N VAL A 23 3.38 -6.13 9.69
CA VAL A 23 3.15 -4.69 9.62
C VAL A 23 2.24 -4.38 8.44
N THR A 24 1.38 -3.39 8.63
CA THR A 24 0.57 -2.84 7.55
C THR A 24 1.26 -1.59 7.03
N LEU A 25 1.52 -1.56 5.73
CA LEU A 25 2.12 -0.44 5.02
C LEU A 25 1.04 0.27 4.24
N TRP A 26 0.94 1.58 4.39
CA TRP A 26 0.22 2.45 3.48
C TRP A 26 1.22 3.16 2.60
N GLN A 27 1.11 2.98 1.29
CA GLN A 27 2.00 3.57 0.32
C GLN A 27 1.22 4.48 -0.61
N TRP A 28 1.82 5.61 -0.95
CA TRP A 28 1.38 6.50 -2.02
C TRP A 28 2.59 6.78 -2.92
N ASN A 29 2.35 6.96 -4.21
CA ASN A 29 3.39 7.29 -5.19
C ASN A 29 2.88 8.34 -6.19
N SER A 30 3.70 9.34 -6.49
CA SER A 30 3.39 10.41 -7.44
C SER A 30 3.16 9.90 -8.86
N HIS A 31 3.92 8.90 -9.29
CA HIS A 31 3.75 8.27 -10.60
C HIS A 31 2.41 7.53 -10.69
N TRP A 32 2.03 6.82 -9.64
CA TRP A 32 0.73 6.13 -9.59
C TRP A 32 -0.44 7.13 -9.60
N GLN A 33 -0.30 8.26 -8.89
CA GLN A 33 -1.29 9.33 -8.94
C GLN A 33 -1.43 9.93 -10.34
N ARG A 34 -0.34 10.23 -11.02
CA ARG A 34 -0.39 10.75 -12.39
C ARG A 34 -1.07 9.77 -13.34
N ALA A 35 -0.75 8.48 -13.24
CA ALA A 35 -1.41 7.44 -14.04
C ALA A 35 -2.91 7.37 -13.76
N PHE A 36 -3.30 7.39 -12.48
CA PHE A 36 -4.70 7.40 -12.07
C PHE A 36 -5.46 8.62 -12.61
N GLU A 37 -4.91 9.83 -12.46
CA GLU A 37 -5.53 11.07 -12.92
C GLU A 37 -5.67 11.10 -14.45
N THR A 38 -4.67 10.61 -15.17
CA THR A 38 -4.69 10.50 -16.64
C THR A 38 -5.80 9.55 -17.09
N ALA A 39 -5.94 8.40 -16.42
CA ALA A 39 -7.00 7.44 -16.70
C ALA A 39 -8.39 8.03 -16.42
N GLN A 40 -8.57 8.75 -15.30
CA GLN A 40 -9.85 9.41 -14.98
C GLN A 40 -10.21 10.52 -15.95
N ALA A 41 -9.23 11.28 -16.45
CA ALA A 41 -9.46 12.36 -17.39
C ALA A 41 -9.81 11.87 -18.81
N GLY A 42 -9.74 10.56 -19.08
CA GLY A 42 -10.00 9.98 -20.41
C GLY A 42 -8.98 10.40 -21.48
N VAL A 43 -7.81 10.89 -21.06
CA VAL A 43 -6.82 11.54 -21.95
C VAL A 43 -5.99 10.52 -22.76
N ILE A 44 -6.36 9.23 -22.75
CA ILE A 44 -5.59 8.18 -23.42
C ILE A 44 -5.76 8.21 -24.97
N GLY A 45 -6.64 9.06 -25.53
CA GLY A 45 -6.95 9.03 -26.97
C GLY A 45 -6.76 10.29 -27.83
N ASP A 46 -6.60 11.52 -27.31
CA ASP A 46 -6.89 12.71 -28.14
C ASP A 46 -6.01 13.96 -27.95
N ARG A 47 -4.75 13.86 -27.51
CA ARG A 47 -3.88 15.07 -27.49
C ARG A 47 -2.45 14.79 -27.88
N THR A 48 -2.23 14.57 -29.18
CA THR A 48 -1.31 15.31 -30.08
C THR A 48 -1.11 14.47 -31.36
N PRO A 49 -1.36 14.97 -32.59
CA PRO A 49 -1.18 14.21 -33.84
C PRO A 49 0.27 13.80 -34.14
N ASP A 50 1.26 14.34 -33.42
CA ASP A 50 2.69 14.20 -33.71
C ASP A 50 3.49 13.52 -32.58
N ASN A 51 2.86 12.77 -31.68
CA ASN A 51 3.59 11.95 -30.73
C ASN A 51 4.20 10.73 -31.43
N ILE A 52 5.39 10.93 -31.99
CA ILE A 52 6.28 9.87 -32.50
C ILE A 52 6.36 8.79 -31.41
N ALA A 53 5.99 7.58 -31.80
CA ALA A 53 5.72 6.46 -30.92
C ALA A 53 6.94 6.03 -30.09
N ASP A 54 6.96 6.46 -28.82
CA ASP A 54 7.61 5.71 -27.72
C ASP A 54 6.61 4.77 -27.01
N MET A 55 5.37 4.71 -27.52
CA MET A 55 4.36 3.74 -27.09
C MET A 55 4.36 2.57 -28.05
N TYR A 56 4.64 1.38 -27.52
CA TYR A 56 4.52 0.14 -28.29
C TYR A 56 3.04 -0.06 -28.68
N PRO A 57 2.74 -0.17 -29.99
CA PRO A 57 1.41 0.11 -30.54
C PRO A 57 0.35 -0.99 -30.33
N TYR A 58 0.59 -2.00 -29.50
CA TYR A 58 -0.31 -3.15 -29.38
C TYR A 58 -0.77 -3.38 -27.93
N GLU A 59 -2.06 -3.19 -27.70
CA GLU A 59 -2.74 -3.64 -26.49
C GLU A 59 -2.64 -5.17 -26.39
N GLY A 60 -2.14 -5.69 -25.26
CA GLY A 60 -2.16 -7.12 -24.94
C GLY A 60 -0.89 -7.94 -25.21
N GLU A 61 0.19 -7.36 -25.77
CA GLU A 61 1.43 -8.12 -26.00
C GLU A 61 2.33 -8.22 -24.75
N ILE A 62 2.06 -9.22 -23.91
CA ILE A 62 2.83 -9.50 -22.68
C ILE A 62 4.34 -9.73 -22.93
N LEU A 63 4.72 -10.12 -24.15
CA LEU A 63 6.10 -10.38 -24.59
C LEU A 63 7.00 -9.13 -24.55
N TYR A 64 6.45 -7.94 -24.77
CA TYR A 64 7.21 -6.67 -24.77
C TYR A 64 7.11 -5.91 -23.45
N TYR A 65 6.34 -6.43 -22.49
CA TYR A 65 6.21 -5.88 -21.15
C TYR A 65 6.70 -6.89 -20.10
N PRO A 66 8.01 -7.21 -20.05
CA PRO A 66 8.54 -8.24 -19.15
C PRO A 66 8.25 -7.94 -17.68
N ALA A 67 8.22 -6.67 -17.29
CA ALA A 67 7.81 -6.28 -15.94
C ALA A 67 6.35 -6.65 -15.64
N ARG A 68 5.42 -6.48 -16.61
CA ARG A 68 4.01 -6.87 -16.44
C ARG A 68 3.85 -8.39 -16.49
N ALA A 69 4.55 -9.05 -17.41
CA ALA A 69 4.60 -10.50 -17.53
C ALA A 69 5.06 -11.17 -16.23
N ALA A 70 6.03 -10.56 -15.55
CA ALA A 70 6.53 -10.99 -14.26
C ALA A 70 5.61 -10.61 -13.07
N GLY A 71 4.44 -9.99 -13.33
CA GLY A 71 3.52 -9.55 -12.29
C GLY A 71 4.08 -8.42 -11.42
N ASN A 72 4.98 -7.58 -11.97
CA ASN A 72 5.52 -6.44 -11.22
C ASN A 72 4.40 -5.43 -10.96
N GLU A 73 4.06 -5.29 -9.69
CA GLU A 73 3.01 -4.40 -9.23
C GLU A 73 3.22 -2.95 -9.66
N ASN A 74 4.47 -2.50 -9.80
CA ASN A 74 4.77 -1.15 -10.29
C ASN A 74 4.38 -0.96 -11.77
N ALA A 75 4.36 -2.03 -12.56
CA ALA A 75 4.07 -1.99 -14.00
C ALA A 75 2.58 -2.12 -14.34
N ARG A 76 1.69 -2.20 -13.34
CA ARG A 76 0.23 -2.21 -13.55
C ARG A 76 -0.23 -0.93 -14.26
N GLU A 77 -0.99 -1.09 -15.35
CA GLU A 77 -1.54 0.04 -16.13
C GLU A 77 -2.72 0.70 -15.44
N SER A 78 -3.63 -0.10 -14.91
CA SER A 78 -4.82 0.37 -14.23
C SER A 78 -4.69 0.18 -12.73
N ARG A 79 -4.72 1.31 -12.02
CA ARG A 79 -4.90 1.36 -10.57
C ARG A 79 -6.21 2.08 -10.29
N SER A 80 -6.97 1.55 -9.33
CA SER A 80 -8.21 2.17 -8.85
C SER A 80 -7.96 3.25 -7.81
N GLU A 81 -6.79 3.28 -7.19
CA GLU A 81 -6.35 4.33 -6.25
C GLU A 81 -4.83 4.51 -6.35
N PRO A 82 -4.28 5.71 -6.11
CA PRO A 82 -2.85 5.94 -6.13
C PRO A 82 -2.18 5.66 -4.78
N ALA A 83 -2.98 5.25 -3.80
CA ALA A 83 -2.52 4.75 -2.52
C ALA A 83 -3.00 3.32 -2.31
N GLU A 84 -2.14 2.50 -1.73
CA GLU A 84 -2.39 1.09 -1.51
C GLU A 84 -1.99 0.70 -0.09
N ALA A 85 -2.73 -0.24 0.48
CA ALA A 85 -2.33 -0.90 1.71
C ALA A 85 -1.69 -2.24 1.37
N MET A 86 -0.61 -2.57 2.08
CA MET A 86 0.11 -3.83 1.95
C MET A 86 0.31 -4.42 3.34
N ILE A 87 0.40 -5.73 3.42
CA ILE A 87 0.82 -6.43 4.63
C ILE A 87 2.19 -7.05 4.34
N ALA A 88 3.12 -6.80 5.24
CA ALA A 88 4.39 -7.49 5.30
C ALA A 88 4.34 -8.47 6.47
N ALA A 89 4.34 -9.77 6.19
CA ALA A 89 4.29 -10.81 7.20
C ALA A 89 5.54 -11.67 7.12
N ARG A 90 6.43 -11.58 8.12
CA ARG A 90 7.72 -12.30 8.14
C ARG A 90 8.45 -12.18 6.79
N ASN A 91 9.39 -13.07 6.52
CA ASN A 91 10.27 -13.13 5.37
C ASN A 91 9.54 -13.36 4.01
N SER A 92 8.21 -13.21 3.96
CA SER A 92 7.36 -13.63 2.83
C SER A 92 7.04 -12.53 1.80
N GLY A 93 7.74 -11.39 1.88
CA GLY A 93 7.55 -10.27 0.95
C GLY A 93 6.32 -9.41 1.26
N LEU A 94 6.12 -8.37 0.45
CA LEU A 94 4.98 -7.46 0.57
C LEU A 94 3.80 -8.02 -0.22
N LYS A 95 2.65 -8.16 0.42
CA LYS A 95 1.40 -8.58 -0.23
C LYS A 95 0.40 -7.43 -0.23
N LEU A 96 -0.25 -7.18 -1.37
CA LEU A 96 -1.33 -6.20 -1.46
C LEU A 96 -2.47 -6.59 -0.49
N HIS A 97 -3.02 -5.61 0.21
CA HIS A 97 -4.13 -5.77 1.13
C HIS A 97 -5.29 -4.83 0.74
N PRO A 98 -6.11 -5.23 -0.26
CA PRO A 98 -7.14 -4.35 -0.82
C PRO A 98 -8.27 -4.03 0.17
N ASP A 99 -8.47 -4.87 1.20
CA ASP A 99 -9.58 -4.72 2.16
C ASP A 99 -9.40 -3.55 3.14
N ALA A 100 -8.23 -2.89 3.16
CA ALA A 100 -7.96 -1.75 4.05
C ALA A 100 -8.84 -0.51 3.80
N ARG A 101 -9.53 -0.46 2.65
CA ARG A 101 -10.35 0.69 2.20
C ARG A 101 -9.59 2.02 2.30
N LEU A 102 -8.33 1.98 1.91
CA LEU A 102 -7.42 3.12 1.93
C LEU A 102 -7.58 3.94 0.66
N VAL A 103 -7.81 5.24 0.83
CA VAL A 103 -7.72 6.24 -0.24
C VAL A 103 -6.55 7.16 0.09
N GLY A 104 -5.82 7.64 -0.91
CA GLY A 104 -4.78 8.62 -0.69
C GLY A 104 -4.58 9.55 -1.87
N ARG A 105 -4.15 10.78 -1.57
CA ARG A 105 -3.91 11.83 -2.57
C ARG A 105 -2.73 12.69 -2.14
N GLY A 106 -1.87 13.02 -3.09
CA GLY A 106 -0.77 13.96 -2.95
C GLY A 106 -1.05 15.25 -3.73
N SER A 107 -0.53 16.36 -3.22
CA SER A 107 -0.46 17.63 -3.95
C SER A 107 0.95 18.20 -3.80
N TRP A 108 1.51 18.71 -4.90
CA TRP A 108 2.79 19.39 -4.90
C TRP A 108 2.56 20.90 -4.97
N SER A 109 3.07 21.64 -3.98
CA SER A 109 3.02 23.10 -3.97
C SER A 109 4.13 23.66 -3.10
N GLY A 110 4.74 24.76 -3.53
CA GLY A 110 5.78 25.46 -2.76
C GLY A 110 6.99 24.58 -2.39
N GLY A 111 7.41 23.69 -3.30
CA GLY A 111 8.56 22.81 -3.08
C GLY A 111 8.29 21.65 -2.11
N LYS A 112 7.02 21.33 -1.81
CA LYS A 112 6.65 20.31 -0.83
C LYS A 112 5.51 19.44 -1.35
N TRP A 113 5.61 18.14 -1.04
CA TRP A 113 4.48 17.21 -1.15
C TRP A 113 3.63 17.29 0.11
N ARG A 114 2.32 17.42 -0.08
CA ARG A 114 1.32 17.15 0.96
C ARG A 114 0.52 15.93 0.56
N VAL A 115 0.61 14.86 1.34
CA VAL A 115 -0.07 13.60 1.08
C VAL A 115 -1.05 13.29 2.19
N HIS A 116 -2.29 13.00 1.83
CA HIS A 116 -3.35 12.60 2.72
C HIS A 116 -3.66 11.12 2.52
N PHE A 117 -3.86 10.40 3.61
CA PHE A 117 -4.41 9.05 3.64
C PHE A 117 -5.72 9.08 4.42
N VAL A 118 -6.75 8.44 3.87
CA VAL A 118 -8.08 8.36 4.47
C VAL A 118 -8.52 6.90 4.46
N ARG A 119 -9.02 6.43 5.59
CA ARG A 119 -9.66 5.11 5.74
C ARG A 119 -10.63 5.13 6.91
N PRO A 120 -11.54 4.15 7.02
CA PRO A 120 -12.33 3.94 8.23
C PRO A 120 -11.44 3.71 9.46
N LEU A 121 -11.89 4.19 10.63
CA LEU A 121 -11.19 3.98 11.90
C LEU A 121 -11.10 2.49 12.29
N VAL A 122 -12.11 1.73 11.88
CA VAL A 122 -12.25 0.30 12.07
C VAL A 122 -12.72 -0.29 10.74
N THR A 123 -12.01 -1.30 10.25
CA THR A 123 -12.38 -2.03 9.05
C THR A 123 -12.54 -3.51 9.40
N PRO A 124 -13.75 -4.08 9.35
CA PRO A 124 -13.97 -5.50 9.61
C PRO A 124 -13.09 -6.39 8.73
N GLY A 125 -12.35 -7.31 9.35
CA GLY A 125 -11.46 -8.22 8.62
C GLY A 125 -10.14 -7.58 8.11
N ASP A 126 -9.82 -6.35 8.50
CA ASP A 126 -8.51 -5.75 8.23
C ASP A 126 -7.56 -6.02 9.42
N PRO A 127 -6.44 -6.74 9.24
CA PRO A 127 -5.44 -6.96 10.28
C PRO A 127 -4.59 -5.70 10.60
N GLY A 128 -4.84 -4.58 9.90
CA GLY A 128 -4.19 -3.31 10.11
C GLY A 128 -4.61 -2.59 11.39
N PRO A 129 -4.16 -1.33 11.55
CA PRO A 129 -4.39 -0.59 12.78
C PRO A 129 -5.87 -0.29 13.00
N ILE A 130 -6.31 -0.46 14.24
CA ILE A 130 -7.59 0.05 14.75
C ILE A 130 -7.33 1.43 15.35
N PHE A 131 -8.16 2.42 15.01
CA PHE A 131 -8.09 3.79 15.52
C PHE A 131 -9.33 4.16 16.35
N SER A 132 -9.59 3.41 17.41
CA SER A 132 -10.71 3.64 18.31
C SER A 132 -10.32 3.27 19.73
N ASN A 133 -10.03 4.27 20.55
CA ASN A 133 -9.55 4.12 21.94
C ASN A 133 -8.37 3.14 22.05
N SER A 134 -7.49 3.17 21.05
CA SER A 134 -6.43 2.20 20.85
C SER A 134 -5.08 2.91 20.63
N ARG A 135 -4.03 2.15 20.90
CA ARG A 135 -2.64 2.57 20.66
C ARG A 135 -2.09 1.78 19.48
N THR A 136 -1.37 2.44 18.59
CA THR A 136 -0.62 1.80 17.51
C THR A 136 0.71 2.51 17.34
N THR A 137 1.75 1.77 16.95
CA THR A 137 3.04 2.37 16.62
C THR A 137 3.10 2.61 15.13
N PHE A 138 3.55 3.79 14.72
CA PHE A 138 3.78 4.07 13.30
C PHE A 138 5.13 4.69 13.01
N ALA A 139 5.57 4.53 11.76
CA ALA A 139 6.74 5.18 11.22
C ALA A 139 6.52 5.59 9.77
N VAL A 140 7.29 6.56 9.30
CA VAL A 140 7.20 7.10 7.94
C VAL A 140 8.49 6.80 7.21
N SER A 141 8.37 6.38 5.95
CA SER A 141 9.48 6.31 5.02
C SER A 141 9.18 7.20 3.82
N LEU A 142 10.22 7.90 3.34
CA LEU A 142 10.14 8.82 2.23
C LEU A 142 11.22 8.46 1.20
N TRP A 143 10.82 8.44 -0.06
CA TRP A 143 11.73 8.27 -1.20
C TRP A 143 11.75 9.57 -1.98
N ASP A 144 12.92 10.20 -2.08
CA ASP A 144 13.13 11.31 -3.00
C ASP A 144 13.60 10.79 -4.37
N GLY A 145 12.65 10.66 -5.30
CA GLY A 145 12.94 10.24 -6.67
C GLY A 145 13.90 11.18 -7.41
N GLY A 146 13.99 12.46 -7.02
CA GLY A 146 14.96 13.40 -7.58
C GLY A 146 16.40 13.12 -7.14
N GLN A 147 16.59 12.42 -6.02
CA GLN A 147 17.89 11.94 -5.54
C GLN A 147 18.14 10.46 -5.89
N GLY A 148 17.24 9.83 -6.65
CA GLY A 148 17.36 8.44 -7.06
C GLY A 148 16.95 7.41 -6.00
N ASP A 149 16.25 7.82 -4.94
CA ASP A 149 15.74 6.89 -3.94
C ASP A 149 14.76 5.88 -4.55
N ARG A 150 15.03 4.59 -4.28
CA ARG A 150 14.21 3.46 -4.71
C ARG A 150 14.45 2.25 -3.83
N GLY A 151 13.43 1.39 -3.69
CA GLY A 151 13.54 0.16 -2.90
C GLY A 151 13.93 0.44 -1.45
N ALA A 152 15.10 -0.06 -1.03
CA ALA A 152 15.63 0.16 0.31
C ALA A 152 16.35 1.51 0.51
N SER A 153 16.71 2.22 -0.57
CA SER A 153 17.24 3.59 -0.47
C SER A 153 16.10 4.55 -0.21
N ARG A 154 16.00 5.02 1.04
CA ARG A 154 14.94 5.91 1.53
C ARG A 154 15.31 6.51 2.88
N ALA A 155 14.72 7.66 3.18
CA ALA A 155 14.70 8.20 4.53
C ALA A 155 13.63 7.49 5.38
N VAL A 156 13.90 7.33 6.69
CA VAL A 156 13.02 6.61 7.62
C VAL A 156 12.97 7.34 8.96
N SER A 157 11.77 7.57 9.51
CA SER A 157 11.59 8.19 10.83
C SER A 157 11.85 7.20 11.97
N THR A 158 12.10 7.69 13.17
CA THR A 158 11.94 6.87 14.38
C THR A 158 10.46 6.48 14.55
N PRO A 159 10.14 5.25 14.98
CA PRO A 159 8.77 4.88 15.32
C PRO A 159 8.24 5.74 16.47
N ILE A 160 6.97 6.15 16.38
CA ILE A 160 6.29 6.86 17.46
C ILE A 160 4.97 6.18 17.80
N LEU A 161 4.57 6.30 19.06
CA LEU A 161 3.29 5.80 19.54
C LEU A 161 2.18 6.80 19.17
N LEU A 162 1.16 6.32 18.49
CA LEU A 162 -0.06 7.05 18.17
C LEU A 162 -1.20 6.56 19.06
N TYR A 163 -1.91 7.50 19.67
CA TYR A 163 -3.13 7.25 20.41
C TYR A 163 -4.31 7.88 19.68
N ALA A 164 -5.31 7.07 19.33
CA ALA A 164 -6.55 7.53 18.73
C ALA A 164 -7.65 7.58 19.79
N ASP A 165 -7.90 8.77 20.33
CA ASP A 165 -8.97 9.03 21.29
C ASP A 165 -10.29 9.32 20.58
N VAL A 166 -10.78 8.32 19.84
CA VAL A 166 -12.05 8.40 19.14
C VAL A 166 -12.98 7.32 19.68
N PRO A 167 -14.05 7.68 20.41
CA PRO A 167 -15.01 6.71 20.91
C PRO A 167 -15.86 6.15 19.77
N MET A 168 -15.94 4.82 19.69
CA MET A 168 -16.86 4.11 18.78
C MET A 168 -17.77 3.15 19.56
N ALA A 169 -18.96 2.87 19.02
CA ALA A 169 -19.90 1.92 19.59
C ALA A 169 -19.28 0.51 19.67
N ALA A 170 -19.46 -0.16 20.83
CA ALA A 170 -18.82 -1.45 21.14
C ALA A 170 -19.13 -2.58 20.12
N ASN A 171 -20.27 -2.52 19.43
CA ASN A 171 -20.67 -3.52 18.44
C ASN A 171 -19.79 -3.46 17.17
N THR A 172 -19.24 -2.29 16.83
CA THR A 172 -18.34 -2.10 15.69
C THR A 172 -16.94 -2.67 15.95
N LEU A 173 -16.50 -2.72 17.21
CA LEU A 173 -15.17 -3.19 17.60
C LEU A 173 -15.02 -4.72 17.57
N ARG A 174 -16.08 -5.46 17.90
CA ARG A 174 -16.04 -6.94 18.00
C ARG A 174 -15.79 -7.64 16.66
N VAL A 175 -16.19 -7.04 15.55
CA VAL A 175 -16.04 -7.64 14.21
C VAL A 175 -14.61 -7.46 13.67
N ALA A 176 -13.90 -6.40 14.06
CA ALA A 176 -12.54 -6.13 13.60
C ALA A 176 -11.46 -6.92 14.36
N ALA A 177 -11.73 -7.34 15.60
CA ALA A 177 -10.76 -8.04 16.43
C ALA A 177 -10.57 -9.54 16.10
N ASN A 178 -11.41 -10.14 15.26
CA ASN A 178 -11.45 -11.58 15.00
C ASN A 178 -10.65 -12.03 13.76
N TRP A 179 -9.63 -11.27 13.33
CA TRP A 179 -8.76 -11.72 12.25
C TRP A 179 -7.88 -12.89 12.72
N PRO A 180 -7.86 -14.03 12.00
CA PRO A 180 -7.01 -15.15 12.38
C PRO A 180 -5.54 -14.76 12.26
N GLN A 181 -4.80 -14.89 13.36
CA GLN A 181 -3.34 -14.66 13.40
C GLN A 181 -2.57 -15.66 12.51
N ASP A 182 -3.25 -16.70 12.05
CA ASP A 182 -2.71 -17.82 11.26
C ASP A 182 -3.08 -17.74 9.76
N ALA A 183 -3.67 -16.63 9.30
CA ALA A 183 -4.20 -16.47 7.93
C ALA A 183 -3.16 -16.66 6.79
N THR A 184 -1.86 -16.73 7.11
CA THR A 184 -0.81 -17.10 6.16
C THR A 184 -0.88 -18.56 5.70
N ALA A 185 -1.51 -19.47 6.45
CA ALA A 185 -1.60 -20.89 6.06
C ALA A 185 -2.66 -21.17 4.97
N ALA A 186 -3.68 -20.30 4.84
CA ALA A 186 -4.82 -20.56 3.94
C ALA A 186 -4.48 -20.39 2.44
N SER A 187 -3.37 -19.72 2.09
CA SER A 187 -2.94 -19.59 0.70
C SER A 187 -2.04 -20.73 0.20
N GLU A 188 -1.47 -21.55 1.09
CA GLU A 188 -0.59 -22.67 0.69
C GLU A 188 -1.38 -23.93 0.30
N THR A 189 -2.60 -24.10 0.79
CA THR A 189 -3.41 -25.31 0.50
C THR A 189 -4.07 -25.29 -0.88
N ARG A 190 -4.17 -24.12 -1.54
CA ARG A 190 -4.80 -24.03 -2.88
C ARG A 190 -3.84 -24.34 -4.04
N ALA A 191 -2.53 -24.42 -3.78
CA ALA A 191 -1.51 -24.71 -4.79
C ALA A 191 -1.19 -26.21 -4.95
N THR A 192 -1.76 -27.11 -4.13
CA THR A 192 -1.44 -28.55 -4.13
C THR A 192 -2.61 -29.48 -4.46
N ARG A 193 -3.74 -28.97 -4.96
CA ARG A 193 -4.79 -29.81 -5.58
C ARG A 193 -5.00 -29.43 -7.04
N GLY A 194 -4.17 -30.03 -7.88
CA GLY A 194 -4.27 -29.97 -9.33
C GLY A 194 -3.21 -30.89 -9.95
N ASN A 195 -3.38 -32.19 -9.76
CA ASN A 195 -2.89 -33.26 -10.63
C ASN A 195 -3.96 -34.34 -10.67
#